data_AF-A0A1J7IEN8-F1
#
_entry.id   AF-A0A1J7IEN8-F1
#
_cell.length_a   1.000
_cell.length_b   1.000
_cell.length_c   1.000
_cell.angle_alpha   90.00
_cell.angle_beta   90.00
_cell.angle_gamma   90.00
#
_symmetry.space_group_name_H-M   'P 1'
#
loop_
_entity.id
_entity.type
_entity.pdbx_description
1 polymer ?
#
loop_
_entity_poly.entity_id
_entity_poly.type
_entity_poly.pdbx_seq_one_letter_code
_entity_poly.pdbx_strand_id
1 'polypeptide(L)'
;MASFRKPTTVKSLPGFEFQRGPIFSSDMEISLRVYAALIGEDISNLSLQEAIDRACHSLVKVFETALQYEDLYRALRGGHDFWRVVTGNTALYYDLAAADMKVMLVAMAKARNMYSGSAVPSYLNTLVDRFIALEDGTRLMGAPHTFTVVVSSATAAEQESEQMIGGLASNLRGMNILQSWPPSYFTTQDLIFLTDKDVAAVLGGVSTENSLTRLPLPPTNSRTLPMTLQVSLCYLALTHSEKKDWALFLTPVGFLDYNRRREWYALAGRQTKIFATVPHFLAYAADAMFQRNKNFAVGMLAHWLLRKRNLQRTTNFDDNDPADLWAGREMMRRYATVVILRRIATPVGKRLHVIWYDPWRHDGEIKRQFGHSQHAITAYRGEVAEAIKEWAVENGVEIERQYYGGPVSSGQGVAGDSVRQCLNYIETLASANSMADGLPGEYDQPEFERQGYVLTN
;
A
#
# COMPACT_ATOMS: atom_id res chain seq x y z
N MET A 1 13.19 -12.33 -31.99
CA MET A 1 12.35 -11.12 -32.14
C MET A 1 11.40 -11.33 -33.31
N ALA A 2 10.14 -11.71 -33.03
CA ALA A 2 9.14 -11.89 -34.07
C ALA A 2 8.58 -10.52 -34.49
N SER A 3 8.60 -10.21 -35.79
CA SER A 3 8.06 -8.97 -36.33
C SER A 3 6.54 -8.93 -36.14
N PHE A 4 6.05 -8.05 -35.26
CA PHE A 4 4.64 -7.70 -35.21
C PHE A 4 4.27 -6.99 -36.53
N ARG A 5 3.72 -7.72 -37.50
CA ARG A 5 3.00 -7.10 -38.63
C ARG A 5 1.86 -6.27 -38.04
N LYS A 6 1.80 -4.98 -38.38
CA LYS A 6 0.70 -4.07 -38.01
C LYS A 6 -0.63 -4.68 -38.49
N PRO A 7 -1.57 -5.05 -37.60
CA PRO A 7 -2.89 -5.47 -38.05
C PRO A 7 -3.67 -4.24 -38.53
N THR A 8 -4.17 -4.30 -39.75
CA THR A 8 -5.03 -3.29 -40.40
C THR A 8 -6.50 -3.36 -39.96
N THR A 9 -6.84 -4.29 -39.07
CA THR A 9 -8.20 -4.48 -38.55
C THR A 9 -8.42 -3.65 -37.29
N VAL A 10 -9.50 -2.86 -37.29
CA VAL A 10 -10.07 -2.25 -36.09
C VAL A 10 -10.22 -3.36 -35.05
N LYS A 11 -9.52 -3.26 -33.92
CA LYS A 11 -9.65 -4.20 -32.81
C LYS A 11 -11.02 -3.93 -32.18
N SER A 12 -12.06 -4.63 -32.62
CA SER A 12 -13.43 -4.39 -32.14
C SER A 12 -13.72 -5.26 -30.92
N LEU A 13 -14.03 -4.63 -29.79
CA LEU A 13 -14.78 -5.27 -28.71
C LEU A 13 -16.27 -4.90 -28.91
N PRO A 14 -17.24 -5.81 -28.75
CA PRO A 14 -18.65 -5.49 -28.95
C PRO A 14 -19.07 -4.26 -28.14
N GLY A 15 -19.60 -3.24 -28.83
CA GLY A 15 -20.00 -1.98 -28.22
C GLY A 15 -18.88 -0.97 -27.98
N PHE A 16 -17.67 -1.18 -28.50
CA PHE A 16 -16.54 -0.26 -28.40
C PHE A 16 -15.87 -0.04 -29.76
N GLU A 17 -15.46 1.19 -30.03
CA GLU A 17 -14.71 1.56 -31.23
C GLU A 17 -13.36 2.16 -30.86
N PHE A 18 -12.28 1.46 -31.23
CA PHE A 18 -10.91 1.90 -30.93
C PHE A 18 -10.27 2.54 -32.15
N GLN A 19 -9.60 3.68 -31.92
CA GLN A 19 -8.82 4.37 -32.96
C GLN A 19 -7.66 3.50 -33.46
N ARG A 20 -7.24 3.72 -34.71
CA ARG A 20 -6.06 3.04 -35.27
C ARG A 20 -4.81 3.47 -34.50
N GLY A 21 -4.12 2.50 -33.91
CA GLY A 21 -2.93 2.75 -33.11
C GLY A 21 -2.92 1.93 -31.82
N PRO A 22 -2.04 2.27 -30.87
CA PRO A 22 -2.08 1.67 -29.55
C PRO A 22 -3.35 2.13 -28.81
N ILE A 23 -4.00 1.20 -28.08
CA ILE A 23 -5.30 1.43 -27.45
C ILE A 23 -5.19 2.35 -26.23
N PHE A 24 -4.20 2.13 -25.38
CA PHE A 24 -4.10 2.79 -24.07
C PHE A 24 -3.14 3.98 -24.08
N SER A 25 -1.93 3.83 -24.63
CA SER A 25 -0.94 4.91 -24.69
C SER A 25 -0.04 4.77 -25.91
N SER A 26 0.44 5.89 -26.44
CA SER A 26 1.52 5.91 -27.43
C SER A 26 2.83 5.36 -26.87
N ASP A 27 2.99 5.41 -25.54
CA ASP A 27 4.06 4.75 -24.83
C ASP A 27 3.79 3.22 -24.78
N MET A 28 4.70 2.47 -25.38
CA MET A 28 4.64 1.02 -25.45
C MET A 28 4.75 0.39 -24.05
N GLU A 29 5.51 0.98 -23.13
CA GLU A 29 5.69 0.43 -21.79
C GLU A 29 4.40 0.53 -20.98
N ILE A 30 3.73 1.69 -20.99
CA ILE A 30 2.42 1.86 -20.34
C ILE A 30 1.43 0.84 -20.90
N SER A 31 1.36 0.73 -22.24
CA SER A 31 0.44 -0.22 -22.88
C SER A 31 0.73 -1.67 -22.48
N LEU A 32 2.01 -2.08 -22.45
CA LEU A 32 2.40 -3.42 -22.01
C LEU A 32 2.03 -3.70 -20.56
N ARG A 33 2.20 -2.71 -19.66
CA ARG A 33 1.78 -2.84 -18.25
C ARG A 33 0.27 -3.01 -18.13
N VAL A 34 -0.52 -2.22 -18.85
CA VAL A 34 -1.98 -2.33 -18.86
C VAL A 34 -2.42 -3.70 -19.40
N TYR A 35 -1.83 -4.18 -20.51
CA TYR A 35 -2.13 -5.51 -21.03
C TYR A 35 -1.75 -6.63 -20.05
N ALA A 36 -0.58 -6.54 -19.41
CA ALA A 36 -0.16 -7.51 -18.40
C ALA A 36 -1.13 -7.53 -17.20
N ALA A 37 -1.67 -6.38 -16.80
CA ALA A 37 -2.63 -6.29 -15.71
C ALA A 37 -4.01 -6.87 -16.04
N LEU A 38 -4.45 -6.74 -17.30
CA LEU A 38 -5.73 -7.26 -17.77
C LEU A 38 -5.71 -8.75 -18.10
N ILE A 39 -4.61 -9.26 -18.67
CA ILE A 39 -4.57 -10.61 -19.28
C ILE A 39 -3.63 -11.55 -18.50
N GLY A 40 -2.61 -11.00 -17.83
CA GLY A 40 -1.46 -11.72 -17.27
C GLY A 40 -0.28 -11.83 -18.25
N GLU A 41 0.90 -12.20 -17.75
CA GLU A 41 2.13 -12.33 -18.55
C GLU A 41 2.19 -13.63 -19.38
N ASP A 42 1.45 -14.67 -19.00
CA ASP A 42 1.49 -16.00 -19.64
C ASP A 42 0.61 -16.07 -20.91
N ILE A 43 0.78 -15.09 -21.81
CA ILE A 43 -0.03 -14.96 -23.03
C ILE A 43 0.32 -16.04 -24.06
N SER A 44 1.53 -16.62 -23.99
CA SER A 44 2.03 -17.57 -24.98
C SER A 44 1.22 -18.87 -25.10
N ASN A 45 0.45 -19.22 -24.07
CA ASN A 45 -0.38 -20.44 -24.03
C ASN A 45 -1.88 -20.15 -24.11
N LEU A 46 -2.29 -18.88 -24.21
CA LEU A 46 -3.71 -18.49 -24.24
C LEU A 46 -4.21 -18.36 -25.68
N SER A 47 -5.40 -18.87 -25.93
CA SER A 47 -6.14 -18.52 -27.14
C SER A 47 -6.56 -17.04 -27.11
N LEU A 48 -6.79 -16.46 -28.28
CA LEU A 48 -7.25 -15.08 -28.39
C LEU A 48 -8.57 -14.84 -27.63
N GLN A 49 -9.48 -15.81 -27.66
CA GLN A 49 -10.76 -15.71 -26.98
C GLN A 49 -10.60 -15.68 -25.46
N GLU A 50 -9.77 -16.57 -24.90
CA GLU A 50 -9.47 -16.58 -23.46
C GLU A 50 -8.80 -15.28 -23.01
N ALA A 51 -7.92 -14.70 -23.84
CA ALA A 51 -7.31 -13.42 -23.56
C ALA A 51 -8.33 -12.27 -23.52
N ILE A 52 -9.31 -12.28 -24.44
CA ILE A 52 -10.42 -11.33 -24.46
C ILE A 52 -11.29 -11.50 -23.22
N ASP A 53 -11.68 -12.73 -22.89
CA ASP A 53 -12.54 -13.02 -21.75
C ASP A 53 -11.90 -12.59 -20.42
N ARG A 54 -10.59 -12.86 -20.25
CA ARG A 54 -9.81 -12.38 -19.09
C ARG A 54 -9.77 -10.86 -19.02
N ALA A 55 -9.46 -10.20 -20.14
CA ALA A 55 -9.43 -8.74 -20.18
C ALA A 55 -10.80 -8.14 -19.85
N CYS A 56 -11.88 -8.69 -20.39
CA CYS A 56 -13.25 -8.25 -20.10
C CYS A 56 -13.59 -8.43 -18.63
N HIS A 57 -13.27 -9.58 -18.03
CA HIS A 57 -13.50 -9.83 -16.60
C HIS A 57 -12.73 -8.85 -15.71
N SER A 58 -11.46 -8.61 -16.02
CA SER A 58 -10.63 -7.62 -15.31
C SER A 58 -11.18 -6.20 -15.46
N LEU A 59 -11.61 -5.81 -16.66
CA LEU A 59 -12.23 -4.50 -16.90
C LEU A 59 -13.55 -4.33 -16.12
N VAL A 60 -14.41 -5.35 -16.11
CA VAL A 60 -15.65 -5.35 -15.31
C VAL A 60 -15.34 -5.06 -13.84
N LYS A 61 -14.40 -5.79 -13.23
CA LYS A 61 -14.00 -5.59 -11.83
C LYS A 61 -13.47 -4.18 -11.56
N VAL A 62 -12.69 -3.62 -12.49
CA VAL A 62 -12.16 -2.26 -12.37
C VAL A 62 -13.29 -1.24 -12.37
N PHE A 63 -14.22 -1.33 -13.34
CA PHE A 63 -15.35 -0.39 -13.43
C PHE A 63 -16.32 -0.54 -12.26
N GLU A 64 -16.59 -1.76 -11.80
CA GLU A 64 -17.37 -2.01 -10.57
C GLU A 64 -16.71 -1.34 -9.36
N THR A 65 -15.40 -1.51 -9.19
CA THR A 65 -14.66 -0.84 -8.10
C THR A 65 -14.76 0.68 -8.23
N ALA A 66 -14.52 1.24 -9.42
CA ALA A 66 -14.61 2.68 -9.63
C ALA A 66 -16.01 3.25 -9.32
N LEU A 67 -17.06 2.55 -9.73
CA LEU A 67 -18.46 2.93 -9.47
C LEU A 67 -18.87 2.71 -8.01
N GLN A 68 -18.30 1.73 -7.32
CA GLN A 68 -18.50 1.56 -5.89
C GLN A 68 -18.05 2.81 -5.13
N TYR A 69 -16.96 3.45 -5.57
CA TYR A 69 -16.44 4.69 -4.99
C TYR A 69 -16.94 5.95 -5.74
N GLU A 70 -18.16 5.96 -6.28
CA GLU A 70 -18.69 7.09 -7.06
C GLU A 70 -18.74 8.42 -6.29
N ASP A 71 -19.06 8.40 -5.00
CA ASP A 71 -19.11 9.61 -4.19
C ASP A 71 -17.71 10.18 -3.93
N LEU A 72 -16.72 9.30 -3.75
CA LEU A 72 -15.31 9.70 -3.68
C LEU A 72 -14.85 10.29 -5.02
N TYR A 73 -15.30 9.72 -6.15
CA TYR A 73 -15.02 10.27 -7.47
C TYR A 73 -15.59 11.68 -7.61
N ARG A 74 -16.85 11.91 -7.17
CA ARG A 74 -17.48 13.24 -7.21
C ARG A 74 -16.77 14.23 -6.30
N ALA A 75 -16.41 13.81 -5.08
CA ALA A 75 -15.73 14.64 -4.10
C ALA A 75 -14.34 15.08 -4.58
N LEU A 76 -13.51 14.12 -5.05
CA LEU A 76 -12.15 14.38 -5.52
C LEU A 76 -12.07 14.73 -7.01
N ARG A 77 -13.20 14.75 -7.72
CA ARG A 77 -13.30 15.03 -9.16
C ARG A 77 -12.36 14.17 -10.02
N GLY A 78 -12.21 12.90 -9.67
CA GLY A 78 -11.26 11.99 -10.32
C GLY A 78 -9.78 12.36 -10.11
N GLY A 79 -9.46 12.98 -8.96
CA GLY A 79 -8.10 13.28 -8.50
C GLY A 79 -7.23 12.04 -8.31
N HIS A 80 -5.93 12.24 -8.08
CA HIS A 80 -4.95 11.16 -8.00
C HIS A 80 -5.29 10.12 -6.92
N ASP A 81 -5.81 10.55 -5.76
CA ASP A 81 -6.09 9.66 -4.64
C ASP A 81 -7.32 8.77 -4.86
N PHE A 82 -8.31 9.21 -5.66
CA PHE A 82 -9.38 8.32 -6.12
C PHE A 82 -8.79 7.12 -6.89
N TRP A 83 -7.87 7.39 -7.82
CA TRP A 83 -7.24 6.33 -8.62
C TRP A 83 -6.38 5.41 -7.76
N ARG A 84 -5.71 5.93 -6.72
CA ARG A 84 -5.04 5.10 -5.73
C ARG A 84 -6.01 4.15 -5.02
N VAL A 85 -7.16 4.64 -4.56
CA VAL A 85 -8.19 3.81 -3.91
C VAL A 85 -8.68 2.71 -4.86
N VAL A 86 -8.99 3.04 -6.12
CA VAL A 86 -9.42 2.05 -7.12
C VAL A 86 -8.32 1.01 -7.36
N THR A 87 -7.07 1.43 -7.58
CA THR A 87 -5.95 0.48 -7.77
C THR A 87 -5.73 -0.44 -6.57
N GLY A 88 -5.86 0.07 -5.34
CA GLY A 88 -5.70 -0.72 -4.13
C GLY A 88 -6.80 -1.79 -3.97
N ASN A 89 -8.03 -1.44 -4.32
CA ASN A 89 -9.20 -2.30 -4.09
C ASN A 89 -9.49 -3.27 -5.25
N THR A 90 -8.98 -3.03 -6.46
CA THR A 90 -9.13 -3.97 -7.57
C THR A 90 -8.13 -5.14 -7.49
N ALA A 91 -8.56 -6.33 -7.89
CA ALA A 91 -7.69 -7.51 -8.04
C ALA A 91 -7.39 -7.77 -9.54
N LEU A 92 -6.30 -7.20 -10.05
CA LEU A 92 -5.82 -7.42 -11.42
C LEU A 92 -4.82 -8.60 -11.48
N TYR A 93 -4.37 -8.99 -12.67
CA TYR A 93 -3.30 -10.00 -12.82
C TYR A 93 -1.93 -9.43 -12.49
N TYR A 94 -1.80 -8.12 -12.61
CA TYR A 94 -0.57 -7.39 -12.39
C TYR A 94 -0.89 -6.00 -11.81
N ASP A 95 -0.01 -5.51 -10.94
CA ASP A 95 -0.21 -4.26 -10.22
C ASP A 95 0.00 -3.04 -11.14
N LEU A 96 -0.93 -2.09 -11.09
CA LEU A 96 -0.93 -0.87 -11.90
C LEU A 96 -0.76 0.37 -11.02
N ALA A 97 0.04 1.32 -11.50
CA ALA A 97 0.08 2.64 -10.91
C ALA A 97 -1.27 3.37 -11.13
N ALA A 98 -1.61 4.30 -10.23
CA ALA A 98 -2.83 5.11 -10.31
C ALA A 98 -2.97 5.85 -11.66
N ALA A 99 -1.86 6.36 -12.20
CA ALA A 99 -1.84 7.02 -13.51
C ALA A 99 -2.18 6.04 -14.66
N ASP A 100 -1.61 4.84 -14.65
CA ASP A 100 -1.86 3.80 -15.66
C ASP A 100 -3.33 3.32 -15.59
N MET A 101 -3.89 3.20 -14.37
CA MET A 101 -5.30 2.89 -14.16
C MET A 101 -6.22 3.94 -14.78
N LYS A 102 -5.95 5.24 -14.52
CA LYS A 102 -6.71 6.34 -15.14
C LYS A 102 -6.67 6.26 -16.66
N VAL A 103 -5.49 6.06 -17.25
CA VAL A 103 -5.31 5.92 -18.70
C VAL A 103 -6.18 4.78 -19.24
N MET A 104 -6.21 3.64 -18.56
CA MET A 104 -7.01 2.49 -18.96
C MET A 104 -8.53 2.78 -18.97
N LEU A 105 -9.12 3.32 -17.88
CA LEU A 105 -10.56 3.59 -17.86
C LEU A 105 -10.96 4.68 -18.86
N VAL A 106 -10.16 5.76 -18.95
CA VAL A 106 -10.44 6.87 -19.88
C VAL A 106 -10.37 6.39 -21.33
N ALA A 107 -9.42 5.53 -21.69
CA ALA A 107 -9.35 4.95 -23.03
C ALA A 107 -10.59 4.12 -23.37
N MET A 108 -11.09 3.33 -22.41
CA MET A 108 -12.31 2.52 -22.59
C MET A 108 -13.57 3.39 -22.69
N ALA A 109 -13.70 4.41 -21.85
CA ALA A 109 -14.80 5.38 -21.90
C ALA A 109 -14.81 6.13 -23.25
N LYS A 110 -13.64 6.57 -23.72
CA LYS A 110 -13.49 7.19 -25.05
C LYS A 110 -13.90 6.24 -26.17
N ALA A 111 -13.44 4.99 -26.13
CA ALA A 111 -13.80 3.99 -27.14
C ALA A 111 -15.30 3.68 -27.15
N ARG A 112 -15.96 3.74 -25.99
CA ARG A 112 -17.41 3.59 -25.87
C ARG A 112 -18.15 4.79 -26.47
N ASN A 113 -17.71 6.01 -26.17
CA ASN A 113 -18.30 7.24 -26.73
C ASN A 113 -18.13 7.36 -28.25
N MET A 114 -17.10 6.74 -28.82
CA MET A 114 -16.90 6.71 -30.27
C MET A 114 -17.79 5.69 -30.99
N TYR A 115 -18.30 4.69 -30.28
CA TYR A 115 -19.08 3.61 -30.88
C TYR A 115 -20.46 4.09 -31.35
N SER A 116 -20.70 3.99 -32.65
CA SER A 116 -21.94 4.43 -33.32
C SER A 116 -22.83 3.29 -33.82
N GLY A 117 -22.46 2.03 -33.53
CA GLY A 117 -23.18 0.84 -33.99
C GLY A 117 -24.30 0.38 -33.06
N SER A 118 -24.97 -0.71 -33.46
CA SER A 118 -25.98 -1.40 -32.64
C SER A 118 -25.41 -2.74 -32.16
N ALA A 119 -24.78 -2.75 -30.99
CA ALA A 119 -24.35 -3.99 -30.33
C ALA A 119 -25.36 -4.39 -29.26
N VAL A 120 -25.50 -5.69 -29.02
CA VAL A 120 -26.25 -6.19 -27.86
C VAL A 120 -25.55 -5.66 -26.59
N PRO A 121 -26.28 -4.99 -25.67
CA PRO A 121 -25.67 -4.46 -24.45
C PRO A 121 -25.05 -5.60 -23.62
N SER A 122 -23.74 -5.54 -23.44
CA SER A 122 -23.04 -6.38 -22.47
C SER A 122 -23.02 -5.70 -21.10
N TYR A 123 -22.80 -6.48 -20.04
CA TYR A 123 -22.65 -5.95 -18.69
C TYR A 123 -21.53 -4.90 -18.59
N LEU A 124 -20.41 -5.13 -19.28
CA LEU A 124 -19.32 -4.17 -19.38
C LEU A 124 -19.76 -2.87 -20.06
N ASN A 125 -20.58 -2.92 -21.11
CA ASN A 125 -21.10 -1.69 -21.74
C ASN A 125 -21.88 -0.85 -20.73
N THR A 126 -22.79 -1.48 -19.97
CA THR A 126 -23.59 -0.80 -18.95
C THR A 126 -22.72 -0.15 -17.88
N LEU A 127 -21.67 -0.82 -17.41
CA LEU A 127 -20.75 -0.26 -16.42
C LEU A 127 -19.97 0.94 -16.98
N VAL A 128 -19.47 0.85 -18.22
CA VAL A 128 -18.76 1.97 -18.84
C VAL A 128 -19.70 3.15 -19.10
N ASP A 129 -20.93 2.90 -19.54
CA ASP A 129 -21.94 3.95 -19.76
C ASP A 129 -22.28 4.67 -18.44
N ARG A 130 -22.40 3.93 -17.32
CA ARG A 130 -22.57 4.51 -15.98
C ARG A 130 -21.37 5.35 -15.55
N PHE A 131 -20.15 4.89 -15.84
CA PHE A 131 -18.93 5.65 -15.53
C PHE A 131 -18.83 6.94 -16.36
N ILE A 132 -19.18 6.91 -17.65
CA ILE A 132 -19.27 8.11 -18.49
C ILE A 132 -20.29 9.10 -17.90
N ALA A 133 -21.47 8.63 -17.50
CA ALA A 133 -22.47 9.48 -16.87
C ALA A 133 -21.98 10.10 -15.55
N LEU A 134 -21.18 9.37 -14.77
CA LEU A 134 -20.52 9.88 -13.56
C LEU A 134 -19.48 10.96 -13.89
N GLU A 135 -18.65 10.74 -14.92
CA GLU A 135 -17.67 11.71 -15.40
C GLU A 135 -18.34 13.01 -15.89
N ASP A 136 -19.36 12.88 -16.73
CA ASP A 136 -20.14 14.00 -17.26
C ASP A 136 -20.86 14.76 -16.14
N GLY A 137 -21.52 14.03 -15.22
CA GLY A 137 -22.18 14.61 -14.05
C GLY A 137 -21.22 15.41 -13.17
N THR A 138 -20.01 14.89 -12.95
CA THR A 138 -18.96 15.57 -12.16
C THR A 138 -18.41 16.80 -12.90
N ARG A 139 -18.28 16.74 -14.23
CA ARG A 139 -17.87 17.89 -15.06
C ARG A 139 -18.89 19.01 -15.05
N LEU A 140 -20.18 18.69 -14.94
CA LEU A 140 -21.28 19.66 -14.86
C LEU A 140 -21.34 20.40 -13.51
N MET A 141 -20.64 19.93 -12.47
CA MET A 141 -20.57 20.59 -11.14
C MET A 141 -19.74 21.90 -11.14
N GLY A 142 -19.33 22.43 -12.29
CA GLY A 142 -18.53 23.66 -12.44
C GLY A 142 -17.07 23.49 -12.00
N ALA A 143 -16.20 24.47 -12.25
CA ALA A 143 -14.84 24.45 -11.69
C ALA A 143 -14.90 24.44 -10.13
N PRO A 144 -13.95 23.82 -9.42
CA PRO A 144 -13.89 23.97 -7.97
C PRO A 144 -13.90 25.47 -7.67
N HIS A 145 -14.71 25.91 -6.71
CA HIS A 145 -14.67 27.29 -6.23
C HIS A 145 -13.31 27.51 -5.56
N THR A 146 -12.27 27.76 -6.37
CA THR A 146 -11.01 28.32 -5.92
C THR A 146 -11.32 29.73 -5.46
N PHE A 147 -11.65 29.89 -4.19
CA PHE A 147 -11.35 31.13 -3.52
C PHE A 147 -9.82 31.26 -3.55
N THR A 148 -9.33 32.13 -4.44
CA THR A 148 -7.97 32.66 -4.37
C THR A 148 -7.81 33.35 -3.02
N VAL A 149 -7.29 32.61 -2.06
CA VAL A 149 -6.58 33.13 -0.91
C VAL A 149 -5.27 32.36 -0.88
N VAL A 150 -4.19 33.07 -0.59
CA VAL A 150 -2.87 32.48 -0.35
C VAL A 150 -3.02 31.57 0.87
N VAL A 151 -3.29 30.30 0.63
CA VAL A 151 -3.63 29.29 1.64
C VAL A 151 -2.41 28.39 1.73
N SER A 152 -1.71 28.46 2.87
CA SER A 152 -0.64 27.55 3.24
C SER A 152 -1.01 26.12 2.87
N SER A 153 -0.09 25.33 2.32
CA SER A 153 -0.34 23.95 1.85
C SER A 153 -1.11 23.06 2.84
N ALA A 154 -1.01 23.34 4.14
CA ALA A 154 -1.76 22.68 5.20
C ALA A 154 -3.30 22.80 5.06
N THR A 155 -3.84 23.98 4.76
CA THR A 155 -5.29 24.21 4.73
C THR A 155 -5.95 23.69 3.45
N ALA A 156 -5.19 23.61 2.35
CA ALA A 156 -5.62 22.89 1.14
C ALA A 156 -5.65 21.37 1.36
N ALA A 157 -4.63 20.82 2.06
CA ALA A 157 -4.59 19.41 2.42
C ALA A 157 -5.69 19.02 3.42
N GLU A 158 -6.03 19.91 4.36
CA GLU A 158 -7.16 19.72 5.27
C GLU A 158 -8.49 19.67 4.51
N GLN A 159 -8.74 20.60 3.58
CA GLN A 159 -9.96 20.59 2.76
C GLN A 159 -10.06 19.35 1.85
N GLU A 160 -8.95 18.91 1.26
CA GLU A 160 -8.91 17.68 0.45
C GLU A 160 -9.14 16.43 1.31
N SER A 161 -8.57 16.38 2.52
CA SER A 161 -8.83 15.33 3.50
C SER A 161 -10.30 15.31 3.92
N GLU A 162 -10.91 16.47 4.23
CA GLU A 162 -12.34 16.57 4.57
C GLU A 162 -13.24 16.11 3.42
N GLN A 163 -12.93 16.47 2.18
CA GLN A 163 -13.66 16.01 0.99
C GLN A 163 -13.48 14.50 0.78
N MET A 164 -12.28 13.96 1.00
CA MET A 164 -12.02 12.54 0.94
C MET A 164 -12.80 11.79 2.03
N ILE A 165 -12.75 12.25 3.28
CA ILE A 165 -13.50 11.70 4.42
C ILE A 165 -14.99 11.74 4.11
N GLY A 166 -15.51 12.86 3.57
CA GLY A 166 -16.91 12.99 3.17
C GLY A 166 -17.32 12.00 2.07
N GLY A 167 -16.50 11.85 1.03
CA GLY A 167 -16.74 10.89 -0.06
C GLY A 167 -16.54 9.43 0.34
N LEU A 168 -15.68 9.16 1.32
CA LEU A 168 -15.51 7.84 1.93
C LEU A 168 -16.63 7.53 2.94
N ALA A 169 -17.15 8.54 3.65
CA ALA A 169 -18.20 8.37 4.66
C ALA A 169 -19.50 7.80 4.08
N SER A 170 -19.83 8.06 2.82
CA SER A 170 -21.01 7.44 2.19
C SER A 170 -20.83 5.92 1.98
N ASN A 171 -19.63 5.48 1.59
CA ASN A 171 -19.27 4.06 1.52
C ASN A 171 -19.31 3.40 2.91
N LEU A 172 -18.84 4.11 3.93
CA LEU A 172 -18.80 3.63 5.31
C LEU A 172 -20.20 3.55 5.94
N ARG A 173 -21.13 4.45 5.55
CA ARG A 173 -22.56 4.34 5.90
C ARG A 173 -23.19 3.10 5.29
N GLY A 174 -22.85 2.75 4.05
CA GLY A 174 -23.26 1.48 3.43
C GLY A 174 -22.76 0.24 4.21
N MET A 175 -21.69 0.40 4.99
CA MET A 175 -21.14 -0.62 5.89
C MET A 175 -21.63 -0.49 7.34
N ASN A 176 -22.73 0.24 7.61
CA ASN A 176 -23.28 0.48 8.96
C ASN A 176 -22.30 1.15 9.95
N ILE A 177 -21.42 2.04 9.48
CA ILE A 177 -20.56 2.85 10.36
C ILE A 177 -21.29 4.18 10.63
N LEU A 178 -21.84 4.32 11.84
CA LEU A 178 -22.72 5.46 12.23
C LEU A 178 -21.96 6.63 12.87
N GLN A 179 -20.69 6.45 13.24
CA GLN A 179 -19.82 7.48 13.84
C GLN A 179 -18.93 8.13 12.76
N SER A 180 -18.41 9.34 13.02
CA SER A 180 -17.37 9.98 12.22
C SER A 180 -16.09 9.14 12.23
N TRP A 181 -16.01 8.20 11.30
CA TRP A 181 -14.91 7.26 11.15
C TRP A 181 -14.49 7.22 9.68
N PRO A 182 -13.17 7.14 9.37
CA PRO A 182 -12.07 7.17 10.31
C PRO A 182 -11.91 8.53 11.03
N PRO A 183 -11.18 8.58 12.16
CA PRO A 183 -10.92 9.83 12.88
C PRO A 183 -10.20 10.89 12.02
N SER A 184 -10.49 12.17 12.26
CA SER A 184 -10.00 13.28 11.42
C SER A 184 -8.50 13.56 11.49
N TYR A 185 -7.78 12.99 12.46
CA TYR A 185 -6.33 13.14 12.59
C TYR A 185 -5.51 12.23 11.65
N PHE A 186 -6.18 11.32 10.91
CA PHE A 186 -5.56 10.52 9.87
C PHE A 186 -5.45 11.31 8.56
N THR A 187 -4.35 11.09 7.83
CA THR A 187 -4.13 11.74 6.53
C THR A 187 -4.91 11.06 5.42
N THR A 188 -5.10 11.75 4.30
CA THR A 188 -5.58 11.19 3.02
C THR A 188 -4.90 9.85 2.68
N GLN A 189 -3.58 9.75 2.89
CA GLN A 189 -2.83 8.52 2.63
C GLN A 189 -3.21 7.37 3.59
N ASP A 190 -3.43 7.68 4.87
CA ASP A 190 -3.88 6.71 5.87
C ASP A 190 -5.30 6.23 5.58
N LEU A 191 -6.18 7.14 5.15
CA LEU A 191 -7.57 6.86 4.82
C LEU A 191 -7.70 5.84 3.68
N ILE A 192 -6.79 5.83 2.72
CA ILE A 192 -6.76 4.82 1.65
C ILE A 192 -6.67 3.40 2.25
N PHE A 193 -5.90 3.21 3.32
CA PHE A 193 -5.76 1.91 3.98
C PHE A 193 -6.94 1.61 4.91
N LEU A 194 -7.45 2.61 5.62
CA LEU A 194 -8.55 2.44 6.56
C LEU A 194 -9.89 2.19 5.86
N THR A 195 -10.03 2.61 4.60
CA THR A 195 -11.24 2.43 3.80
C THR A 195 -11.19 1.26 2.83
N ASP A 196 -10.12 0.48 2.87
CA ASP A 196 -10.13 -0.86 2.30
C ASP A 196 -11.26 -1.67 2.95
N LYS A 197 -12.05 -2.34 2.11
CA LYS A 197 -13.25 -3.06 2.54
C LYS A 197 -12.96 -4.09 3.64
N ASP A 198 -11.81 -4.76 3.58
CA ASP A 198 -11.46 -5.84 4.49
C ASP A 198 -11.00 -5.27 5.84
N VAL A 199 -10.34 -4.10 5.81
CA VAL A 199 -9.98 -3.34 7.02
C VAL A 199 -11.23 -2.75 7.68
N ALA A 200 -12.08 -2.06 6.91
CA ALA A 200 -13.30 -1.43 7.41
C ALA A 200 -14.32 -2.45 7.97
N ALA A 201 -14.38 -3.65 7.39
CA ALA A 201 -15.23 -4.73 7.90
C ALA A 201 -14.86 -5.13 9.34
N VAL A 202 -13.57 -5.11 9.68
CA VAL A 202 -13.07 -5.50 11.02
C VAL A 202 -13.02 -4.31 11.98
N LEU A 203 -12.53 -3.16 11.51
CA LEU A 203 -12.16 -2.01 12.35
C LEU A 203 -13.12 -0.83 12.28
N GLY A 204 -14.20 -0.94 11.51
CA GLY A 204 -15.18 0.15 11.38
C GLY A 204 -15.72 0.60 12.75
N GLY A 205 -15.48 1.86 13.10
CA GLY A 205 -15.87 2.43 14.39
C GLY A 205 -14.88 2.23 15.53
N VAL A 206 -13.72 1.61 15.28
CA VAL A 206 -12.62 1.55 16.25
C VAL A 206 -11.95 2.92 16.36
N SER A 207 -11.68 3.35 17.58
CA SER A 207 -10.98 4.59 17.92
C SER A 207 -10.24 4.43 19.26
N THR A 208 -9.62 5.49 19.72
CA THR A 208 -9.06 5.63 21.08
C THR A 208 -10.10 5.47 22.18
N GLU A 209 -11.33 5.94 21.93
CA GLU A 209 -12.46 5.84 22.86
C GLU A 209 -13.18 4.50 22.78
N ASN A 210 -13.12 3.84 21.62
CA ASN A 210 -13.75 2.55 21.37
C ASN A 210 -12.76 1.57 20.74
N SER A 211 -12.14 0.73 21.56
CA SER A 211 -11.23 -0.32 21.10
C SER A 211 -11.95 -1.60 20.63
N LEU A 212 -13.29 -1.65 20.70
CA LEU A 212 -14.04 -2.84 20.32
C LEU A 212 -14.10 -2.98 18.80
N THR A 213 -13.50 -4.07 18.30
CA THR A 213 -13.57 -4.46 16.90
C THR A 213 -14.91 -5.10 16.56
N ARG A 214 -15.35 -4.98 15.31
CA ARG A 214 -16.59 -5.61 14.82
C ARG A 214 -16.49 -7.12 14.73
N LEU A 215 -15.30 -7.57 14.35
CA LEU A 215 -14.91 -8.97 14.30
C LEU A 215 -13.69 -9.16 15.20
N PRO A 216 -13.54 -10.31 15.88
CA PRO A 216 -12.33 -10.59 16.65
C PRO A 216 -11.08 -10.47 15.78
N LEU A 217 -10.05 -9.77 16.30
CA LEU A 217 -8.78 -9.68 15.59
C LEU A 217 -8.16 -11.07 15.42
N PRO A 218 -7.86 -11.50 14.18
CA PRO A 218 -7.19 -12.77 13.97
C PRO A 218 -5.76 -12.73 14.57
N PRO A 219 -5.25 -13.86 15.08
CA PRO A 219 -3.94 -13.90 15.72
C PRO A 219 -2.80 -13.70 14.71
N THR A 220 -2.22 -12.51 14.68
CA THR A 220 -1.14 -12.14 13.75
C THR A 220 0.20 -12.80 14.11
N ASN A 221 0.91 -13.34 13.12
CA ASN A 221 2.21 -13.99 13.28
C ASN A 221 3.00 -14.02 11.95
N SER A 222 4.19 -14.61 11.97
CA SER A 222 5.07 -14.73 10.80
C SER A 222 4.47 -15.48 9.60
N ARG A 223 3.33 -16.16 9.75
CA ARG A 223 2.64 -16.94 8.71
C ARG A 223 1.21 -16.47 8.40
N THR A 224 0.71 -15.41 9.02
CA THR A 224 -0.65 -14.94 8.71
C THR A 224 -0.75 -14.32 7.32
N LEU A 225 -1.95 -14.04 6.86
CA LEU A 225 -2.12 -13.27 5.63
C LEU A 225 -1.55 -11.84 5.76
N PRO A 226 -1.08 -11.24 4.66
CA PRO A 226 -0.68 -9.83 4.63
C PRO A 226 -1.76 -8.88 5.16
N MET A 227 -3.01 -9.12 4.74
CA MET A 227 -4.15 -8.33 5.18
C MET A 227 -4.32 -8.36 6.71
N THR A 228 -4.13 -9.51 7.34
CA THR A 228 -4.16 -9.64 8.82
C THR A 228 -3.12 -8.72 9.49
N LEU A 229 -1.92 -8.62 8.91
CA LEU A 229 -0.89 -7.73 9.43
C LEU A 229 -1.26 -6.25 9.24
N GLN A 230 -1.80 -5.89 8.09
CA GLN A 230 -2.30 -4.53 7.83
C GLN A 230 -3.40 -4.14 8.82
N VAL A 231 -4.38 -5.03 9.05
CA VAL A 231 -5.45 -4.85 10.04
C VAL A 231 -4.86 -4.63 11.44
N SER A 232 -3.84 -5.39 11.86
CA SER A 232 -3.18 -5.15 13.15
C SER A 232 -2.50 -3.78 13.25
N LEU A 233 -1.83 -3.31 12.19
CA LEU A 233 -1.20 -1.98 12.16
C LEU A 233 -2.25 -0.87 12.19
N CYS A 234 -3.33 -1.00 11.40
CA CYS A 234 -4.46 -0.07 11.42
C CYS A 234 -5.11 0.00 12.81
N TYR A 235 -5.31 -1.15 13.47
CA TYR A 235 -5.86 -1.21 14.82
C TYR A 235 -4.98 -0.45 15.80
N LEU A 236 -3.67 -0.73 15.84
CA LEU A 236 -2.72 -0.03 16.71
C LEU A 236 -2.73 1.50 16.47
N ALA A 237 -2.84 1.92 15.21
CA ALA A 237 -2.92 3.33 14.91
C ALA A 237 -4.22 3.97 15.42
N LEU A 238 -5.37 3.31 15.19
CA LEU A 238 -6.69 3.81 15.61
C LEU A 238 -6.81 3.89 17.14
N THR A 239 -6.20 2.97 17.88
CA THR A 239 -6.30 2.92 19.35
C THR A 239 -5.27 3.77 20.08
N HIS A 240 -4.18 4.20 19.42
CA HIS A 240 -3.09 4.90 20.11
C HIS A 240 -2.60 6.21 19.45
N SER A 241 -2.98 6.55 18.22
CA SER A 241 -2.35 7.69 17.50
C SER A 241 -2.96 9.06 17.85
N GLU A 242 -4.12 9.13 18.50
CA GLU A 242 -4.77 10.40 18.77
C GLU A 242 -3.86 11.31 19.63
N LYS A 243 -3.55 12.50 19.11
CA LYS A 243 -2.74 13.54 19.79
C LYS A 243 -1.32 13.12 20.18
N LYS A 244 -0.81 12.00 19.66
CA LYS A 244 0.59 11.60 19.86
C LYS A 244 1.52 12.30 18.87
N ASP A 245 2.77 12.44 19.26
CA ASP A 245 3.85 13.05 18.48
C ASP A 245 4.50 12.08 17.48
N TRP A 246 3.89 10.92 17.26
CA TRP A 246 4.34 9.91 16.30
C TRP A 246 3.29 9.62 15.23
N ALA A 247 3.73 8.98 14.15
CA ALA A 247 2.89 8.45 13.08
C ALA A 247 3.32 7.01 12.75
N LEU A 248 2.36 6.09 12.65
CA LEU A 248 2.60 4.70 12.23
C LEU A 248 2.14 4.53 10.79
N PHE A 249 3.04 3.99 9.97
CA PHE A 249 2.70 3.62 8.61
C PHE A 249 1.81 2.37 8.61
N LEU A 250 0.59 2.51 8.07
CA LEU A 250 -0.49 1.53 8.26
C LEU A 250 -0.40 0.28 7.37
N THR A 251 0.68 0.12 6.62
CA THR A 251 0.90 -1.01 5.72
C THR A 251 2.29 -1.61 5.96
N PRO A 252 2.40 -2.94 5.98
CA PRO A 252 3.71 -3.58 6.15
C PRO A 252 4.60 -3.30 4.93
N VAL A 253 5.88 -3.02 5.17
CA VAL A 253 6.85 -2.77 4.11
C VAL A 253 7.56 -4.08 3.78
N GLY A 254 7.28 -4.64 2.61
CA GLY A 254 7.83 -5.95 2.21
C GLY A 254 8.91 -5.87 1.15
N PHE A 255 8.97 -4.77 0.41
CA PHE A 255 9.77 -4.65 -0.81
C PHE A 255 10.65 -3.40 -0.81
N LEU A 256 11.79 -3.49 -1.48
CA LEU A 256 12.68 -2.34 -1.63
C LEU A 256 12.15 -1.37 -2.68
N ASP A 257 11.53 -1.88 -3.75
CA ASP A 257 11.04 -1.06 -4.85
C ASP A 257 9.77 -1.65 -5.47
N TYR A 258 9.11 -0.86 -6.32
CA TYR A 258 7.86 -1.24 -6.97
C TYR A 258 8.05 -2.36 -7.99
N ASN A 259 9.23 -2.47 -8.62
CA ASN A 259 9.49 -3.50 -9.62
C ASN A 259 9.59 -4.87 -8.97
N ARG A 260 10.34 -5.01 -7.88
CA ARG A 260 10.39 -6.24 -7.07
C ARG A 260 9.01 -6.60 -6.54
N ARG A 261 8.23 -5.64 -6.02
CA ARG A 261 6.85 -5.91 -5.57
C ARG A 261 5.98 -6.50 -6.69
N ARG A 262 6.11 -5.95 -7.90
CA ARG A 262 5.37 -6.35 -9.10
C ARG A 262 5.77 -7.73 -9.60
N GLU A 263 7.07 -8.03 -9.67
CA GLU A 263 7.59 -9.36 -10.04
C GLU A 263 7.00 -10.46 -9.14
N TRP A 264 6.85 -10.15 -7.85
CA TRP A 264 6.31 -11.07 -6.86
C TRP A 264 4.79 -11.13 -6.82
N TYR A 265 4.08 -10.22 -7.47
CA TYR A 265 2.63 -10.12 -7.39
C TYR A 265 1.93 -11.38 -7.89
N ALA A 266 2.31 -11.86 -9.08
CA ALA A 266 1.80 -13.12 -9.61
C ALA A 266 2.27 -14.32 -8.76
N LEU A 267 3.54 -14.34 -8.37
CA LEU A 267 4.12 -15.45 -7.60
C LEU A 267 3.46 -15.65 -6.24
N ALA A 268 3.00 -14.57 -5.60
CA ALA A 268 2.48 -14.60 -4.24
C ALA A 268 0.95 -14.48 -4.18
N GLY A 269 0.23 -15.01 -5.19
CA GLY A 269 -1.24 -15.05 -5.15
C GLY A 269 -1.89 -13.66 -5.16
N ARG A 270 -1.23 -12.65 -5.75
CA ARG A 270 -1.72 -11.26 -5.86
C ARG A 270 -1.88 -10.53 -4.53
N GLN A 271 -1.30 -11.04 -3.46
CA GLN A 271 -1.38 -10.45 -2.12
C GLN A 271 -0.24 -9.46 -1.83
N THR A 272 0.75 -9.34 -2.72
CA THR A 272 1.87 -8.41 -2.52
C THR A 272 1.46 -6.94 -2.59
N LYS A 273 0.30 -6.62 -3.17
CA LYS A 273 -0.26 -5.25 -3.19
C LYS A 273 -0.51 -4.68 -1.80
N ILE A 274 -0.75 -5.55 -0.82
CA ILE A 274 -0.98 -5.16 0.58
C ILE A 274 0.30 -4.62 1.22
N PHE A 275 1.47 -4.94 0.65
CA PHE A 275 2.74 -4.42 1.12
C PHE A 275 3.12 -3.14 0.39
N ALA A 276 3.68 -2.23 1.16
CA ALA A 276 4.36 -1.07 0.65
C ALA A 276 5.83 -1.37 0.32
N THR A 277 6.45 -0.38 -0.32
CA THR A 277 7.87 -0.33 -0.64
C THR A 277 8.60 0.60 0.33
N VAL A 278 9.92 0.44 0.46
CA VAL A 278 10.75 1.34 1.28
C VAL A 278 10.60 2.81 0.86
N PRO A 279 10.68 3.19 -0.43
CA PRO A 279 10.44 4.56 -0.86
C PRO A 279 9.07 5.11 -0.44
N HIS A 280 8.02 4.28 -0.48
CA HIS A 280 6.68 4.72 -0.07
C HIS A 280 6.61 5.01 1.44
N PHE A 281 7.26 4.18 2.26
CA PHE A 281 7.40 4.45 3.69
C PHE A 281 8.23 5.72 3.95
N LEU A 282 9.34 5.92 3.25
CA LEU A 282 10.18 7.10 3.43
C LEU A 282 9.48 8.39 3.00
N ALA A 283 8.69 8.35 1.93
CA ALA A 283 7.81 9.46 1.55
C ALA A 283 6.77 9.78 2.64
N TYR A 284 6.13 8.75 3.21
CA TYR A 284 5.22 8.92 4.34
C TYR A 284 5.91 9.52 5.56
N ALA A 285 7.12 9.05 5.88
CA ALA A 285 7.89 9.53 7.02
C ALA A 285 8.34 10.99 6.82
N ALA A 286 8.72 11.36 5.60
CA ALA A 286 9.07 12.73 5.25
C ALA A 286 7.88 13.68 5.50
N ASP A 287 6.70 13.30 5.01
CA ASP A 287 5.46 14.04 5.24
C ASP A 287 5.14 14.16 6.74
N ALA A 288 5.14 13.03 7.45
CA ALA A 288 4.87 13.00 8.89
C ALA A 288 5.78 13.95 9.68
N MET A 289 7.09 13.88 9.45
CA MET A 289 8.06 14.63 10.24
C MET A 289 8.18 16.09 9.84
N PHE A 290 8.16 16.39 8.54
CA PHE A 290 8.50 17.72 8.02
C PHE A 290 7.30 18.56 7.62
N GLN A 291 6.15 17.96 7.31
CA GLN A 291 4.91 18.70 7.03
C GLN A 291 3.95 18.69 8.22
N ARG A 292 3.79 17.52 8.86
CA ARG A 292 2.86 17.35 9.99
C ARG A 292 3.49 17.48 11.37
N ASN A 293 4.77 17.85 11.41
CA ASN A 293 5.53 18.12 12.64
C ASN A 293 5.50 16.97 13.66
N LYS A 294 5.50 15.72 13.21
CA LYS A 294 5.67 14.55 14.07
C LYS A 294 7.15 14.38 14.43
N ASN A 295 7.41 13.95 15.65
CA ASN A 295 8.75 13.64 16.13
C ASN A 295 9.20 12.25 15.66
N PHE A 296 8.25 11.32 15.47
CA PHE A 296 8.55 9.95 15.10
C PHE A 296 7.71 9.46 13.92
N ALA A 297 8.35 8.76 12.99
CA ALA A 297 7.68 7.97 11.97
C ALA A 297 8.08 6.50 12.13
N VAL A 298 7.09 5.62 12.29
CA VAL A 298 7.28 4.20 12.58
C VAL A 298 6.83 3.38 11.38
N GLY A 299 7.67 2.47 10.91
CA GLY A 299 7.38 1.54 9.83
C GLY A 299 7.76 0.12 10.21
N MET A 300 6.84 -0.83 10.00
CA MET A 300 7.13 -2.24 10.18
C MET A 300 7.61 -2.83 8.84
N LEU A 301 8.88 -3.25 8.80
CA LEU A 301 9.42 -3.99 7.67
C LEU A 301 9.11 -5.48 7.88
N ALA A 302 8.42 -6.10 6.94
CA ALA A 302 8.03 -7.50 7.00
C ALA A 302 8.41 -8.15 5.68
N HIS A 303 9.70 -8.47 5.53
CA HIS A 303 10.24 -9.01 4.30
C HIS A 303 10.15 -10.54 4.26
N TRP A 304 10.19 -11.07 3.03
CA TRP A 304 10.22 -12.50 2.80
C TRP A 304 11.62 -13.01 2.64
N LEU A 305 11.78 -14.23 3.11
CA LEU A 305 12.94 -15.04 2.86
C LEU A 305 12.48 -16.22 2.01
N LEU A 306 13.28 -16.68 1.06
CA LEU A 306 12.95 -17.84 0.22
C LEU A 306 13.51 -19.15 0.80
N ARG A 307 12.66 -20.16 1.07
CA ARG A 307 13.12 -21.46 1.63
C ARG A 307 13.87 -22.26 0.59
N LYS A 308 13.42 -22.12 -0.66
CA LYS A 308 13.99 -22.70 -1.86
C LYS A 308 14.19 -21.55 -2.85
N ARG A 309 15.31 -21.57 -3.59
CA ARG A 309 15.67 -20.54 -4.57
C ARG A 309 14.65 -20.39 -5.72
N ASN A 310 13.80 -21.39 -5.93
CA ASN A 310 12.81 -21.41 -7.02
C ASN A 310 11.41 -21.59 -6.44
N LEU A 311 10.58 -20.54 -6.49
CA LEU A 311 9.12 -20.65 -6.40
C LEU A 311 8.59 -20.95 -7.80
N GLN A 312 7.78 -22.00 -7.94
CA GLN A 312 7.02 -22.20 -9.18
C GLN A 312 5.91 -21.16 -9.24
N ARG A 313 5.69 -20.53 -10.41
CA ARG A 313 4.54 -19.65 -10.63
C ARG A 313 3.26 -20.42 -10.35
N THR A 314 2.40 -19.87 -9.49
CA THR A 314 1.04 -20.37 -9.36
C THR A 314 0.29 -20.03 -10.66
N THR A 315 -0.02 -21.03 -11.48
CA THR A 315 -0.68 -20.83 -12.77
C THR A 315 -2.21 -20.89 -12.70
N ASN A 316 -2.78 -21.51 -11.65
CA ASN A 316 -4.21 -21.54 -11.36
C ASN A 316 -4.52 -20.80 -10.05
N PHE A 317 -4.97 -19.55 -10.16
CA PHE A 317 -5.46 -18.75 -9.02
C PHE A 317 -6.96 -18.96 -8.74
N ASP A 318 -7.68 -19.61 -9.66
CA ASP A 318 -9.11 -19.89 -9.50
C ASP A 318 -9.35 -21.19 -8.69
N ASP A 319 -8.37 -22.10 -8.64
CA ASP A 319 -8.45 -23.39 -7.92
C ASP A 319 -7.69 -23.43 -6.57
N ASN A 320 -6.81 -22.47 -6.31
CA ASN A 320 -5.96 -22.46 -5.10
C ASN A 320 -6.26 -21.22 -4.25
N ASP A 321 -6.67 -21.41 -3.00
CA ASP A 321 -6.80 -20.31 -2.04
C ASP A 321 -5.42 -19.67 -1.84
N PRO A 322 -5.26 -18.35 -2.10
CA PRO A 322 -4.03 -17.64 -1.76
C PRO A 322 -3.61 -17.92 -0.32
N ALA A 323 -4.56 -18.07 0.62
CA ALA A 323 -4.28 -18.38 2.01
C ALA A 323 -3.49 -19.68 2.19
N ASP A 324 -3.68 -20.70 1.35
CA ASP A 324 -2.90 -21.94 1.41
C ASP A 324 -1.44 -21.73 1.01
N LEU A 325 -1.20 -20.80 0.09
CA LEU A 325 0.13 -20.40 -0.32
C LEU A 325 0.83 -19.57 0.76
N TRP A 326 0.11 -18.70 1.48
CA TRP A 326 0.66 -17.86 2.55
C TRP A 326 0.77 -18.56 3.92
N ALA A 327 -0.14 -19.46 4.24
CA ALA A 327 -0.20 -20.22 5.49
C ALA A 327 0.43 -21.62 5.38
N GLY A 328 0.65 -22.11 4.15
CA GLY A 328 1.25 -23.41 3.86
C GLY A 328 2.74 -23.52 4.24
N ARG A 329 3.25 -24.75 4.25
CA ARG A 329 4.64 -25.05 4.66
C ARG A 329 5.72 -24.66 3.62
N GLU A 330 5.30 -24.31 2.40
CA GLU A 330 6.19 -24.12 1.25
C GLU A 330 6.69 -22.67 1.08
N MET A 331 5.88 -21.66 1.38
CA MET A 331 6.30 -20.27 1.54
C MET A 331 6.79 -20.01 2.98
N MET A 332 7.82 -19.16 3.15
CA MET A 332 8.49 -19.00 4.44
C MET A 332 7.77 -18.09 5.42
N ARG A 333 8.10 -18.31 6.70
CA ARG A 333 7.89 -17.34 7.78
C ARG A 333 8.44 -15.98 7.34
N ARG A 334 7.61 -14.94 7.45
CA ARG A 334 8.04 -13.56 7.33
C ARG A 334 8.98 -13.23 8.48
N TYR A 335 10.06 -12.56 8.14
CA TYR A 335 10.92 -11.97 9.12
C TYR A 335 10.61 -10.47 9.19
N ALA A 336 10.43 -9.97 10.41
CA ALA A 336 9.99 -8.59 10.63
C ALA A 336 10.93 -7.83 11.55
N THR A 337 11.06 -6.54 11.27
CA THR A 337 11.79 -5.53 12.03
C THR A 337 10.98 -4.23 12.06
N VAL A 338 11.29 -3.33 12.98
CA VAL A 338 10.67 -1.99 13.00
C VAL A 338 11.75 -0.96 12.74
N VAL A 339 11.48 -0.03 11.82
CA VAL A 339 12.30 1.16 11.60
C VAL A 339 11.55 2.36 12.15
N ILE A 340 12.23 3.13 13.00
CA ILE A 340 11.73 4.35 13.59
C ILE A 340 12.66 5.48 13.17
N LEU A 341 12.12 6.45 12.44
CA LEU A 341 12.81 7.70 12.15
C LEU A 341 12.41 8.71 13.21
N ARG A 342 13.38 9.16 14.00
CA ARG A 342 13.20 10.18 15.04
C ARG A 342 13.78 11.50 14.56
N ARG A 343 12.93 12.50 14.36
CA ARG A 343 13.35 13.86 14.04
C ARG A 343 14.11 14.48 15.20
N ILE A 344 15.17 15.22 14.89
CA ILE A 344 15.93 16.02 15.85
C ILE A 344 15.59 17.48 15.60
N ALA A 345 15.06 18.15 16.62
CA ALA A 345 14.78 19.58 16.55
C ALA A 345 16.12 20.33 16.46
N THR A 346 16.37 20.99 15.33
CA THR A 346 17.55 21.83 15.15
C THR A 346 17.17 23.18 14.54
N PRO A 347 17.91 24.27 14.88
CA PRO A 347 17.66 25.60 14.29
C PRO A 347 17.99 25.68 12.80
N VAL A 348 18.85 24.78 12.32
CA VAL A 348 19.38 24.76 10.94
C VAL A 348 19.40 23.31 10.45
N GLY A 349 18.80 23.08 9.28
CA GLY A 349 18.81 21.77 8.61
C GLY A 349 17.75 20.79 9.11
N LYS A 350 17.66 19.65 8.43
CA LYS A 350 16.82 18.51 8.83
C LYS A 350 17.77 17.43 9.34
N ARG A 351 17.58 16.97 10.58
CA ARG A 351 18.41 15.91 11.18
C ARG A 351 17.53 14.82 11.77
N LEU A 352 17.97 13.57 11.69
CA LEU A 352 17.24 12.45 12.27
C LEU A 352 18.14 11.38 12.87
N HIS A 353 17.53 10.59 13.76
CA HIS A 353 18.04 9.30 14.21
C HIS A 353 17.29 8.18 13.48
N VAL A 354 18.00 7.15 13.04
CA VAL A 354 17.41 5.90 12.55
C VAL A 354 17.51 4.86 13.65
N ILE A 355 16.39 4.38 14.15
CA ILE A 355 16.35 3.33 15.18
C ILE A 355 15.77 2.09 14.55
N TRP A 356 16.56 1.02 14.56
CA TRP A 356 16.21 -0.25 13.96
C TRP A 356 15.97 -1.28 15.07
N TYR A 357 14.71 -1.58 15.31
CA TYR A 357 14.30 -2.67 16.19
C TYR A 357 14.48 -4.01 15.49
N ASP A 358 15.31 -4.87 16.08
CA ASP A 358 15.64 -6.16 15.51
C ASP A 358 15.57 -7.31 16.53
N PRO A 359 14.47 -8.09 16.52
CA PRO A 359 14.31 -9.17 17.49
C PRO A 359 15.27 -10.35 17.23
N TRP A 360 15.86 -10.48 16.05
CA TRP A 360 16.78 -11.59 15.73
C TRP A 360 18.06 -11.57 16.56
N ARG A 361 18.46 -10.37 17.01
CA ARG A 361 19.70 -10.18 17.76
C ARG A 361 19.63 -10.81 19.15
N HIS A 362 18.48 -10.69 19.80
CA HIS A 362 18.31 -11.01 21.23
C HIS A 362 17.33 -12.16 21.49
N ASP A 363 16.47 -12.53 20.53
CA ASP A 363 15.62 -13.72 20.61
C ASP A 363 16.29 -14.93 19.94
N GLY A 364 16.82 -15.84 20.76
CA GLY A 364 17.53 -17.03 20.31
C GLY A 364 16.66 -18.01 19.49
N GLU A 365 15.35 -18.01 19.72
CA GLU A 365 14.43 -18.88 18.99
C GLU A 365 14.19 -18.33 17.58
N ILE A 366 14.00 -17.02 17.43
CA ILE A 366 13.98 -16.36 16.10
C ILE A 366 15.30 -16.63 15.37
N LYS A 367 16.44 -16.48 16.06
CA LYS A 367 17.76 -16.76 15.46
C LYS A 367 17.90 -18.17 14.92
N ARG A 368 17.44 -19.17 15.69
CA ARG A 368 17.43 -20.57 15.27
C ARG A 368 16.53 -20.81 14.06
N GLN A 369 15.34 -20.22 14.04
CA GLN A 369 14.38 -20.39 12.93
C GLN A 369 14.89 -19.82 11.61
N PHE A 370 15.58 -18.69 11.65
CA PHE A 370 16.05 -17.97 10.46
C PHE A 370 17.53 -18.20 10.14
N GLY A 371 18.24 -19.10 10.82
CA GLY A 371 19.68 -19.32 10.62
C GLY A 371 20.09 -19.62 9.18
N HIS A 372 19.28 -20.41 8.46
CA HIS A 372 19.48 -20.72 7.04
C HIS A 372 19.30 -19.53 6.08
N SER A 373 18.71 -18.43 6.55
CA SER A 373 18.39 -17.23 5.76
C SER A 373 19.17 -16.00 6.23
N GLN A 374 20.18 -16.17 7.09
CA GLN A 374 20.97 -15.09 7.66
C GLN A 374 21.52 -14.13 6.59
N HIS A 375 22.08 -14.66 5.50
CA HIS A 375 22.64 -13.82 4.43
C HIS A 375 21.58 -12.94 3.76
N ALA A 376 20.40 -13.49 3.47
CA ALA A 376 19.31 -12.74 2.85
C ALA A 376 18.76 -11.65 3.78
N ILE A 377 18.63 -11.95 5.08
CA ILE A 377 18.24 -10.96 6.10
C ILE A 377 19.26 -9.81 6.15
N THR A 378 20.56 -10.14 6.25
CA THR A 378 21.62 -9.13 6.31
C THR A 378 21.68 -8.29 5.02
N ALA A 379 21.55 -8.92 3.84
CA ALA A 379 21.51 -8.23 2.56
C ALA A 379 20.33 -7.26 2.47
N TYR A 380 19.12 -7.72 2.81
CA TYR A 380 17.93 -6.86 2.84
C TYR A 380 18.12 -5.66 3.77
N ARG A 381 18.65 -5.86 4.99
CA ARG A 381 18.95 -4.75 5.90
C ARG A 381 19.93 -3.75 5.30
N GLY A 382 21.00 -4.25 4.66
CA GLY A 382 21.97 -3.41 3.96
C GLY A 382 21.30 -2.57 2.88
N GLU A 383 20.49 -3.18 2.01
CA GLU A 383 19.77 -2.47 0.95
C GLU A 383 18.77 -1.43 1.50
N VAL A 384 18.05 -1.73 2.60
CA VAL A 384 17.18 -0.72 3.25
C VAL A 384 18.00 0.43 3.85
N ALA A 385 19.13 0.12 4.50
CA ALA A 385 19.99 1.14 5.09
C ALA A 385 20.56 2.08 4.03
N GLU A 386 20.98 1.55 2.87
CA GLU A 386 21.39 2.36 1.72
C GLU A 386 20.23 3.20 1.17
N ALA A 387 19.04 2.61 0.99
CA ALA A 387 17.86 3.36 0.54
C ALA A 387 17.49 4.53 1.49
N ILE A 388 17.65 4.34 2.80
CA ILE A 388 17.46 5.42 3.79
C ILE A 388 18.52 6.51 3.62
N LYS A 389 19.79 6.15 3.38
CA LYS A 389 20.87 7.11 3.17
C LYS A 389 20.64 7.92 1.88
N GLU A 390 20.33 7.25 0.78
CA GLU A 390 20.02 7.88 -0.51
C GLU A 390 18.86 8.87 -0.36
N TRP A 391 17.74 8.42 0.23
CA TRP A 391 16.59 9.28 0.51
C TRP A 391 16.96 10.47 1.40
N ALA A 392 17.79 10.28 2.43
CA ALA A 392 18.21 11.35 3.32
C ALA A 392 19.02 12.41 2.56
N VAL A 393 19.95 11.99 1.71
CA VAL A 393 20.72 12.89 0.83
C VAL A 393 19.79 13.67 -0.11
N GLU A 394 18.87 12.99 -0.79
CA GLU A 394 17.92 13.60 -1.73
C GLU A 394 17.01 14.65 -1.06
N ASN A 395 16.71 14.48 0.23
CA ASN A 395 15.81 15.35 0.98
C ASN A 395 16.54 16.41 1.84
N GLY A 396 17.86 16.48 1.75
CA GLY A 396 18.70 17.37 2.54
C GLY A 396 18.61 17.08 4.04
N VAL A 397 18.54 15.80 4.40
CA VAL A 397 18.41 15.30 5.77
C VAL A 397 19.74 14.67 6.21
N GLU A 398 20.27 15.12 7.33
CA GLU A 398 21.44 14.53 7.96
C GLU A 398 21.02 13.40 8.90
N ILE A 399 21.61 12.22 8.75
CA ILE A 399 21.43 11.12 9.69
C ILE A 399 22.45 11.27 10.82
N GLU A 400 22.01 11.68 12.01
CA GLU A 400 22.90 11.87 13.15
C GLU A 400 23.29 10.54 13.80
N ARG A 401 22.38 9.58 13.96
CA ARG A 401 22.75 8.32 14.63
C ARG A 401 21.91 7.19 14.11
N GLN A 402 22.53 6.02 14.11
CA GLN A 402 21.86 4.77 13.83
C GLN A 402 21.95 3.87 15.05
N TYR A 403 20.82 3.34 15.48
CA TYR A 403 20.71 2.40 16.59
C TYR A 403 20.17 1.08 16.08
N TYR A 404 20.71 -0.03 16.60
CA TYR A 404 20.34 -1.36 16.16
C TYR A 404 20.19 -2.31 17.34
N GLY A 405 19.01 -2.94 17.50
CA GLY A 405 18.74 -3.89 18.58
C GLY A 405 17.36 -3.67 19.21
N GLY A 406 17.28 -3.70 20.53
CA GLY A 406 16.08 -3.42 21.31
C GLY A 406 15.57 -4.61 22.13
N PRO A 407 14.70 -4.35 23.12
CA PRO A 407 14.23 -5.37 24.05
C PRO A 407 13.32 -6.40 23.37
N VAL A 408 13.49 -7.68 23.71
CA VAL A 408 12.61 -8.76 23.25
C VAL A 408 11.72 -9.25 24.40
N SER A 409 10.45 -9.50 24.10
CA SER A 409 9.51 -10.04 25.09
C SER A 409 9.70 -11.55 25.23
N SER A 410 9.76 -12.04 26.47
CA SER A 410 9.73 -13.48 26.79
C SER A 410 8.31 -14.01 27.01
N GLY A 411 7.27 -13.19 26.77
CA GLY A 411 5.87 -13.54 26.98
C GLY A 411 5.43 -14.74 26.13
N GLN A 412 4.57 -15.58 26.71
CA GLN A 412 3.98 -16.71 25.98
C GLN A 412 3.22 -16.20 24.75
N GLY A 413 3.52 -16.79 23.60
CA GLY A 413 2.91 -16.41 22.33
C GLY A 413 3.64 -15.28 21.58
N VAL A 414 4.52 -14.49 22.21
CA VAL A 414 5.31 -13.45 21.53
C VAL A 414 6.72 -13.95 21.19
N ALA A 415 7.35 -14.64 22.14
CA ALA A 415 8.69 -15.22 21.97
C ALA A 415 8.76 -16.16 20.77
N GLY A 416 9.86 -16.07 20.00
CA GLY A 416 10.10 -16.94 18.86
C GLY A 416 9.36 -16.58 17.57
N ASP A 417 8.65 -15.44 17.50
CA ASP A 417 8.02 -14.94 16.27
C ASP A 417 8.31 -13.45 16.05
N SER A 418 9.06 -13.12 15.00
CA SER A 418 9.52 -11.74 14.76
C SER A 418 8.37 -10.76 14.48
N VAL A 419 7.27 -11.22 13.86
CA VAL A 419 6.10 -10.37 13.59
C VAL A 419 5.41 -10.01 14.90
N ARG A 420 5.24 -10.98 15.79
CA ARG A 420 4.66 -10.73 17.12
C ARG A 420 5.54 -9.86 18.00
N GLN A 421 6.86 -10.09 18.00
CA GLN A 421 7.81 -9.22 18.71
C GLN A 421 7.69 -7.76 18.24
N CYS A 422 7.63 -7.53 16.92
CA CYS A 422 7.48 -6.18 16.37
C CYS A 422 6.15 -5.52 16.73
N LEU A 423 5.02 -6.23 16.62
CA LEU A 423 3.71 -5.68 16.99
C LEU A 423 3.66 -5.35 18.48
N ASN A 424 4.15 -6.25 19.35
CA ASN A 424 4.25 -6.02 20.79
C ASN A 424 5.15 -4.83 21.11
N TYR A 425 6.28 -4.67 20.39
CA TYR A 425 7.18 -3.54 20.58
C TYR A 425 6.51 -2.21 20.19
N ILE A 426 5.83 -2.15 19.04
CA ILE A 426 5.06 -0.97 18.62
C ILE A 426 3.98 -0.65 19.63
N GLU A 427 3.21 -1.64 20.10
CA GLU A 427 2.16 -1.46 21.10
C GLU A 427 2.72 -0.92 22.43
N THR A 428 3.87 -1.43 22.86
CA THR A 428 4.56 -0.97 24.08
C THR A 428 4.97 0.50 23.94
N LEU A 429 5.55 0.88 22.80
CA LEU A 429 5.92 2.27 22.53
C LEU A 429 4.70 3.19 22.42
N ALA A 430 3.63 2.71 21.79
CA ALA A 430 2.39 3.46 21.58
C ALA A 430 1.62 3.69 22.89
N SER A 431 1.68 2.72 23.80
CA SER A 431 1.04 2.78 25.12
C SER A 431 1.84 3.59 26.15
N ALA A 432 3.11 3.89 25.87
CA ALA A 432 3.93 4.71 26.75
C ALA A 432 3.42 6.17 26.82
N ASN A 433 3.76 6.85 27.91
CA ASN A 433 3.48 8.28 28.08
C ASN A 433 4.16 9.10 26.98
N SER A 434 5.43 8.79 26.71
CA SER A 434 6.19 9.29 25.56
C SER A 434 6.83 8.13 24.80
N MET A 435 6.79 8.19 23.46
CA MET A 435 7.51 7.20 22.63
C MET A 435 9.03 7.27 22.88
N ALA A 436 9.55 8.43 23.31
CA ALA A 436 10.96 8.59 23.64
C ALA A 436 11.42 7.68 24.80
N ASP A 437 10.52 7.32 25.72
CA ASP A 437 10.85 6.56 26.93
C ASP A 437 11.30 5.13 26.63
N GLY A 438 10.82 4.55 25.52
CA GLY A 438 11.17 3.19 25.08
C GLY A 438 12.24 3.15 23.98
N LEU A 439 12.89 4.28 23.70
CA LEU A 439 13.88 4.44 22.64
C LEU A 439 15.26 4.82 23.21
N PRO A 440 16.35 4.52 22.48
CA PRO A 440 17.69 4.87 22.92
C PRO A 440 17.84 6.39 23.02
N GLY A 441 18.22 6.86 24.21
CA GLY A 441 18.48 8.27 24.52
C GLY A 441 19.83 8.77 24.02
N GLU A 442 20.35 9.82 24.67
CA GLU A 442 21.69 10.36 24.38
C GLU A 442 22.82 9.41 24.80
N TYR A 443 22.57 8.61 25.83
CA TYR A 443 23.47 7.59 26.37
C TYR A 443 23.15 6.21 25.78
N ASP A 444 24.18 5.38 25.61
CA ASP A 444 24.03 4.02 25.11
C ASP A 444 23.17 3.20 26.09
N GLN A 445 22.10 2.59 25.58
CA GLN A 445 21.26 1.65 26.31
C GLN A 445 21.73 0.23 26.04
N PRO A 446 21.78 -0.67 27.04
CA PRO A 446 22.34 -2.02 26.86
C PRO A 446 21.62 -2.86 25.79
N GLU A 447 20.34 -2.58 25.54
CA GLU A 447 19.52 -3.28 24.55
C GLU A 447 19.81 -2.83 23.11
N PHE A 448 20.32 -1.60 22.93
CA PHE A 448 20.58 -0.98 21.62
C PHE A 448 22.08 -0.75 21.41
N GLU A 449 22.62 -1.27 20.32
CA GLU A 449 23.96 -0.90 19.89
C GLU A 449 23.92 0.34 19.01
N ARG A 450 24.75 1.32 19.37
CA ARG A 450 25.00 2.47 18.52
C ARG A 450 25.93 2.05 17.37
N GLN A 451 25.47 2.23 16.14
CA GLN A 451 26.32 2.07 14.95
C GLN A 451 27.07 3.39 14.72
N GLY A 452 28.40 3.33 14.58
CA GLY A 452 29.24 4.50 14.33
C GLY A 452 28.91 5.19 13.00
N TYR A 453 29.23 6.48 12.90
CA TYR A 453 29.03 7.26 11.67
C TYR A 453 29.96 6.83 10.54
N VAL A 454 29.42 6.84 9.32
CA VAL A 454 30.19 7.19 8.11
C VAL A 454 29.84 8.65 7.82
N LEU A 455 30.79 9.55 7.98
CA LEU A 455 30.67 10.94 7.53
C LEU A 455 30.49 10.93 6.00
N THR A 456 29.35 11.43 5.51
CA THR A 456 29.20 11.82 4.11
C THR A 456 29.96 13.12 3.92
N ASN A 457 31.10 13.07 3.20
CA ASN A 457 31.68 14.22 2.53
C ASN A 457 30.91 14.52 1.24
#